data_AF-A0A2V9BGA8-F1
#
_entry.id   AF-A0A2V9BGA8-F1
#
_cell.length_a   1.000
_cell.length_b   1.000
_cell.length_c   1.000
_cell.angle_alpha   90.00
_cell.angle_beta   90.00
_cell.angle_gamma   90.00
#
_symmetry.space_group_name_H-M   'P 1'
#
loop_
_entity.id
_entity.type
_entity.pdbx_description
1 polymer ?
#
loop_
_entity_poly.entity_id
_entity_poly.type
_entity_poly.pdbx_seq_one_letter_code
_entity_poly.pdbx_strand_id
1 'polypeptide(L)'
;MEHPNGGEALAGYRLDRLDVSHHPCLGLDRDPPYSAAGGKKSVNREALNELKQQIPLMGYLQAHDWHPARPLSRGRWMGLCPLHDDHKPSFLADTNKDLFYCYGCGCGGDVIRFAEL
;
A
#
# COMPACT_ATOMS: atom_id res chain seq x y z
N MET A 1 5.15 -62.75 28.64
CA MET A 1 4.03 -62.89 29.59
C MET A 1 3.79 -61.51 30.17
N GLU A 2 2.98 -60.69 29.51
CA GLU A 2 1.50 -60.64 29.59
C GLU A 2 1.03 -59.88 30.85
N HIS A 3 0.05 -58.97 30.62
CA HIS A 3 -0.84 -58.27 31.56
C HIS A 3 -0.55 -56.75 31.83
N PRO A 4 -1.59 -55.92 32.08
CA PRO A 4 -2.53 -55.40 31.07
C PRO A 4 -2.94 -53.91 31.24
N ASN A 5 -3.53 -53.40 30.16
CA ASN A 5 -4.68 -52.48 29.99
C ASN A 5 -5.26 -51.64 31.15
N GLY A 6 -5.58 -50.37 30.84
CA GLY A 6 -6.86 -49.75 31.22
C GLY A 6 -6.80 -48.40 31.95
N GLY A 7 -7.13 -47.30 31.26
CA GLY A 7 -7.42 -46.01 31.89
C GLY A 7 -7.55 -44.81 30.93
N GLU A 8 -8.68 -44.71 30.23
CA GLU A 8 -9.25 -43.46 29.66
C GLU A 8 -9.47 -42.41 30.78
N ALA A 9 -9.54 -41.09 30.64
CA ALA A 9 -9.49 -40.11 29.55
C ALA A 9 -9.23 -38.70 30.17
N LEU A 10 -9.07 -37.71 29.29
CA LEU A 10 -9.39 -36.27 29.42
C LEU A 10 -8.21 -35.27 29.38
N ALA A 11 -8.08 -34.70 28.18
CA ALA A 11 -7.90 -33.27 27.89
C ALA A 11 -6.82 -32.49 28.67
N GLY A 12 -5.74 -32.17 27.96
CA GLY A 12 -4.78 -31.15 28.37
C GLY A 12 -3.79 -30.86 27.26
N TYR A 13 -4.25 -30.26 26.15
CA TYR A 13 -3.31 -29.72 25.17
C TYR A 13 -2.64 -28.49 25.82
N ARG A 14 -1.34 -28.60 26.11
CA ARG A 14 -0.47 -27.44 26.30
C ARG A 14 -0.39 -26.75 24.95
N LEU A 15 -1.11 -25.65 24.77
CA LEU A 15 -0.83 -24.76 23.65
C LEU A 15 0.43 -23.99 24.01
N ASP A 16 1.55 -24.43 23.46
CA ASP A 16 2.79 -23.69 23.46
C ASP A 16 2.54 -22.26 22.94
N ARG A 17 2.84 -21.31 23.82
CA ARG A 17 3.22 -19.91 23.58
C ARG A 17 3.39 -19.57 22.10
N LEU A 18 2.31 -19.11 21.48
CA LEU A 18 2.37 -18.43 20.19
C LEU A 18 3.12 -17.12 20.40
N ASP A 19 4.29 -17.02 19.76
CA ASP A 19 4.97 -15.77 19.46
C ASP A 19 3.97 -14.84 18.76
N VAL A 20 3.38 -13.91 19.51
CA VAL A 20 2.65 -12.80 18.91
C VAL A 20 3.69 -11.87 18.35
N SER A 21 4.06 -12.12 17.10
CA SER A 21 4.81 -11.17 16.29
C SER A 21 4.10 -9.82 16.36
N HIS A 22 4.74 -8.85 17.01
CA HIS A 22 4.24 -7.49 17.12
C HIS A 22 4.10 -6.93 15.70
N HIS A 23 2.86 -6.80 15.23
CA HIS A 23 2.57 -6.16 13.96
C HIS A 23 2.74 -4.63 14.14
N PRO A 24 3.50 -3.91 13.29
CA PRO A 24 3.82 -2.49 13.51
C PRO A 24 2.62 -1.53 13.35
N CYS A 25 1.38 -2.03 13.23
CA CYS A 25 0.27 -1.27 12.66
C CYS A 25 -0.60 -0.50 13.67
N LEU A 26 -0.26 -0.43 14.95
CA LEU A 26 -0.94 0.47 15.90
C LEU A 26 -0.05 1.67 16.25
N GLY A 27 0.57 2.26 15.22
CA GLY A 27 1.15 3.59 15.28
C GLY A 27 0.03 4.63 15.15
N LEU A 28 -0.41 5.16 16.29
CA LEU A 28 -1.11 6.43 16.35
C LEU A 28 -0.09 7.55 16.08
N ASP A 29 0.31 7.73 14.83
CA ASP A 29 0.89 8.99 14.39
C ASP A 29 0.16 9.44 13.14
N ARG A 30 -0.55 10.56 13.27
CA ARG A 30 -1.42 11.13 12.24
C ARG A 30 -0.57 11.97 11.29
N ASP A 31 0.44 11.35 10.71
CA ASP A 31 1.09 11.92 9.54
C ASP A 31 0.08 11.88 8.37
N PRO A 32 -0.06 12.97 7.60
CA PRO A 32 -0.79 12.91 6.34
C PRO A 32 -0.27 11.73 5.51
N PRO A 33 -1.14 10.99 4.78
CA PRO A 33 -0.78 9.77 4.04
C PRO A 33 0.23 9.99 2.88
N TYR A 34 0.88 11.17 2.83
CA TYR A 34 1.84 11.59 1.82
C TYR A 34 3.27 11.80 2.38
N SER A 35 3.47 11.77 3.70
CA SER A 35 4.74 12.17 4.31
C SER A 35 5.73 11.00 4.44
N ALA A 36 6.30 10.54 3.32
CA ALA A 36 7.50 9.71 3.40
C ALA A 36 8.69 10.57 3.84
N ALA A 37 9.36 10.20 4.94
CA ALA A 37 10.56 10.87 5.44
C ALA A 37 11.77 10.61 4.53
N GLY A 38 11.84 11.32 3.40
CA GLY A 38 12.98 11.36 2.49
C GLY A 38 13.92 12.53 2.80
N GLY A 39 15.21 12.24 3.01
CA GLY A 39 16.26 13.22 3.25
C GLY A 39 16.33 14.30 2.16
N LYS A 40 16.42 15.56 2.59
CA LYS A 40 16.21 16.75 1.76
C LYS A 40 17.42 17.01 0.86
N LYS A 41 17.30 16.75 -0.45
CA LYS A 41 18.04 17.57 -1.43
C LYS A 41 17.25 18.87 -1.58
N SER A 42 17.88 20.02 -1.33
CA SER A 42 17.23 21.33 -1.48
C SER A 42 17.04 21.60 -2.96
N VAL A 43 15.84 21.33 -3.46
CA VAL A 43 15.43 21.63 -4.84
C VAL A 43 14.34 22.69 -4.80
N ASN A 44 14.37 23.62 -5.76
CA ASN A 44 13.35 24.67 -5.85
C ASN A 44 11.98 24.00 -6.08
N ARG A 45 11.01 24.30 -5.19
CA ARG A 45 9.66 23.74 -5.24
C ARG A 45 8.89 24.15 -6.50
N GLU A 46 9.14 25.35 -7.01
CA GLU A 46 8.53 25.85 -8.25
C GLU A 46 9.07 25.06 -9.45
N ALA A 47 10.39 24.94 -9.54
CA ALA A 47 11.03 24.14 -10.59
C ALA A 47 10.58 22.66 -10.55
N LEU A 48 10.43 22.07 -9.36
CA LEU A 48 9.86 20.73 -9.23
C LEU A 48 8.41 20.66 -9.73
N ASN A 49 7.60 21.70 -9.48
CA ASN A 49 6.21 21.73 -9.91
C ASN A 49 6.12 21.84 -11.44
N GLU A 50 6.97 22.67 -12.05
CA GLU A 50 7.09 22.77 -13.51
C GLU A 50 7.45 21.42 -14.15
N LEU A 51 8.39 20.68 -13.58
CA LEU A 51 8.74 19.35 -14.09
C LEU A 51 7.57 18.36 -14.01
N LYS A 52 6.79 18.39 -12.92
CA LYS A 52 5.60 17.53 -12.78
C LYS A 52 4.54 17.83 -13.84
N GLN A 53 4.40 19.10 -14.25
CA GLN A 53 3.44 19.47 -15.29
C GLN A 53 3.78 18.91 -16.67
N GLN A 54 5.05 18.56 -16.93
CA GLN A 54 5.46 17.96 -18.20
C GLN A 54 5.08 16.48 -18.31
N ILE A 55 4.94 15.79 -17.17
CA ILE A 55 4.64 14.37 -17.11
C ILE A 55 3.47 14.17 -16.12
N PRO A 56 2.22 14.35 -16.57
CA PRO A 56 1.07 14.14 -15.70
C PRO A 56 0.99 12.67 -15.26
N LEU A 57 0.59 12.43 -14.02
CA LEU A 57 0.48 11.11 -13.41
C LEU A 57 -0.31 10.13 -14.29
N MET A 58 -1.45 10.54 -14.83
CA MET A 58 -2.28 9.65 -15.67
C MET A 58 -1.54 9.20 -16.92
N GLY A 59 -0.82 10.11 -17.59
CA GLY A 59 -0.04 9.78 -18.77
C GLY A 59 1.11 8.83 -18.44
N TYR A 60 1.77 9.05 -17.30
CA TYR A 60 2.80 8.15 -16.80
C TYR A 60 2.25 6.75 -16.54
N LEU A 61 1.13 6.65 -15.81
CA LEU A 61 0.48 5.37 -15.51
C LEU A 61 0.11 4.60 -16.79
N GLN A 62 -0.50 5.28 -17.76
CA GLN A 62 -0.88 4.66 -19.03
C GLN A 62 0.32 4.19 -19.85
N ALA A 63 1.43 4.93 -19.82
CA ALA A 63 2.68 4.52 -20.48
C ALA A 63 3.31 3.26 -19.85
N HIS A 64 2.94 2.93 -18.61
CA HIS A 64 3.32 1.73 -17.89
C HIS A 64 2.20 0.68 -17.84
N ASP A 65 1.34 0.65 -18.86
CA ASP A 65 0.26 -0.33 -19.05
C ASP A 65 -0.79 -0.36 -17.92
N TRP A 66 -0.87 0.70 -17.10
CA TRP A 66 -1.93 0.80 -16.11
C TRP A 66 -3.23 1.29 -16.75
N HIS A 67 -4.31 0.54 -16.52
CA HIS A 67 -5.64 0.84 -17.03
C HIS A 67 -6.64 0.94 -15.88
N PRO A 68 -7.53 1.95 -15.88
CA PRO A 68 -8.53 2.07 -14.84
C PRO A 68 -9.58 0.95 -14.97
N ALA A 69 -9.88 0.29 -13.86
CA ALA A 69 -10.98 -0.67 -13.80
C ALA A 69 -12.34 0.03 -13.83
N ARG A 70 -12.45 1.22 -13.20
CA ARG A 70 -13.66 2.04 -13.22
C ARG A 70 -13.39 3.52 -12.94
N PRO A 71 -14.19 4.43 -13.53
CA PRO A 71 -14.20 5.83 -13.12
C PRO A 71 -14.88 6.03 -11.75
N LEU A 72 -14.53 7.12 -11.10
CA LEU A 72 -15.17 7.68 -9.91
C LEU A 72 -15.57 9.14 -10.20
N SER A 73 -16.23 9.77 -9.24
CA SER A 73 -16.58 11.19 -9.35
C SER A 73 -15.34 12.09 -9.29
N ARG A 74 -15.40 13.21 -10.02
CA ARG A 74 -14.39 14.29 -10.03
C ARG A 74 -13.01 13.86 -10.51
N GLY A 75 -12.92 13.25 -11.70
CA GLY A 75 -11.63 12.93 -12.34
C GLY A 75 -10.80 11.90 -11.57
N ARG A 76 -11.46 11.05 -10.78
CA ARG A 76 -10.81 9.99 -10.03
C ARG A 76 -11.04 8.65 -10.71
N TRP A 77 -10.06 7.77 -10.63
CA TRP A 77 -10.06 6.47 -11.29
C TRP A 77 -9.59 5.42 -10.32
N MET A 78 -10.21 4.25 -10.36
CA MET A 78 -9.81 3.11 -9.53
C MET A 78 -9.39 1.94 -10.41
N GLY A 79 -8.30 1.29 -10.03
CA GLY A 79 -7.72 0.14 -10.74
C GLY A 79 -6.92 -0.75 -9.80
N LEU A 80 -6.27 -1.77 -10.38
CA LEU A 80 -5.31 -2.60 -9.65
C LEU A 80 -4.06 -1.79 -9.34
N CYS A 81 -3.42 -2.09 -8.20
CA CYS A 81 -2.16 -1.47 -7.85
C CYS A 81 -1.01 -2.05 -8.69
N PRO A 82 -0.17 -1.19 -9.31
CA PRO A 82 1.05 -1.64 -9.97
C PRO A 82 2.24 -1.83 -9.00
N LEU A 83 2.11 -1.41 -7.73
CA LEU A 83 3.18 -1.41 -6.73
C LEU A 83 3.18 -2.66 -5.81
N HIS A 84 2.19 -3.54 -5.97
CA HIS A 84 2.12 -4.83 -5.27
C HIS A 84 1.28 -5.81 -6.10
N ASP A 85 1.38 -7.11 -5.80
CA ASP A 85 0.55 -8.13 -6.46
C ASP A 85 -0.92 -7.98 -6.03
N ASP A 86 -1.69 -7.28 -6.84
CA ASP A 86 -3.06 -6.89 -6.53
C ASP A 86 -4.09 -7.66 -7.38
N HIS A 87 -5.15 -8.12 -6.74
CA HIS A 87 -6.24 -8.86 -7.40
C HIS A 87 -7.59 -8.17 -7.26
N LYS A 88 -7.67 -7.10 -6.47
CA LYS A 88 -8.91 -6.33 -6.26
C LYS A 88 -8.58 -4.84 -6.39
N PRO A 89 -9.34 -4.04 -7.15
CA PRO A 89 -9.01 -2.64 -7.37
C PRO A 89 -8.77 -1.87 -6.06
N SER A 90 -7.52 -1.51 -5.80
CA SER A 90 -7.08 -0.85 -4.57
C SER A 90 -6.35 0.47 -4.83
N PHE A 91 -6.03 0.77 -6.10
CA PHE A 91 -5.28 1.94 -6.51
C PHE A 91 -6.20 3.05 -7.01
N LEU A 92 -6.09 4.23 -6.42
CA LEU A 92 -6.81 5.44 -6.77
C LEU A 92 -5.86 6.41 -7.47
N ALA A 93 -6.21 6.86 -8.68
CA ALA A 93 -5.55 7.97 -9.37
C ALA A 93 -6.51 9.16 -9.47
N ASP A 94 -6.07 10.35 -9.02
CA ASP A 94 -6.82 11.61 -9.11
C ASP A 94 -6.15 12.53 -10.14
N THR A 95 -6.78 12.71 -11.31
CA THR A 95 -6.21 13.53 -12.39
C THR A 95 -6.31 15.03 -12.13
N ASN A 96 -7.16 15.46 -11.21
CA ASN A 96 -7.29 16.87 -10.86
C ASN A 96 -6.19 17.31 -9.88
N LYS A 97 -5.75 16.38 -9.02
CA LYS A 97 -4.69 16.63 -8.05
C LYS A 97 -3.32 16.14 -8.53
N ASP A 98 -3.31 15.31 -9.57
CA ASP A 98 -2.13 14.59 -10.06
C ASP A 98 -1.47 13.75 -8.95
N LEU A 99 -2.32 13.05 -8.19
CA LEU A 99 -1.93 12.22 -7.03
C LEU A 99 -2.47 10.80 -7.16
N PHE A 100 -1.73 9.85 -6.59
CA PHE A 100 -2.18 8.48 -6.40
C PHE A 100 -2.21 8.06 -4.93
N TYR A 101 -3.02 7.06 -4.63
CA TYR A 101 -2.99 6.34 -3.37
C TYR A 101 -3.45 4.90 -3.55
N CYS A 102 -2.72 3.94 -2.98
CA CYS A 102 -3.15 2.56 -2.89
C CYS A 102 -3.64 2.23 -1.48
N TYR A 103 -4.90 1.80 -1.37
CA TYR A 103 -5.49 1.34 -0.11
C TYR A 103 -4.97 -0.03 0.35
N GLY A 104 -4.32 -0.80 -0.54
CA GLY A 104 -3.75 -2.11 -0.23
C GLY A 104 -2.36 -2.04 0.39
N CYS A 105 -1.41 -1.40 -0.28
CA CYS A 105 -0.02 -1.28 0.18
C CYS A 105 0.29 0.02 0.96
N GLY A 106 -0.62 0.99 0.96
CA GLY A 106 -0.44 2.27 1.66
C GLY A 106 0.47 3.27 0.94
N CYS A 107 1.02 2.92 -0.23
CA CYS A 107 1.80 3.84 -1.03
C CYS A 107 0.93 4.96 -1.60
N GLY A 108 1.41 6.20 -1.55
CA GLY A 108 0.75 7.37 -2.12
C GLY A 108 1.77 8.44 -2.46
N GLY A 109 1.42 9.31 -3.39
CA GLY A 109 2.43 10.11 -4.03
C GLY A 109 1.92 10.95 -5.20
N ASP A 110 2.80 11.80 -5.70
CA ASP A 110 2.74 12.35 -7.05
C ASP A 110 3.49 11.43 -8.02
N VAL A 111 3.58 11.84 -9.28
CA VAL A 111 4.30 11.10 -10.33
C VAL A 111 5.78 10.85 -10.00
N ILE A 112 6.45 11.77 -9.31
CA ILE A 112 7.86 11.60 -8.92
C ILE A 112 7.95 10.52 -7.85
N ARG A 113 7.09 10.60 -6.82
CA ARG A 113 7.06 9.59 -5.77
C ARG A 113 6.71 8.21 -6.32
N PHE A 114 5.82 8.13 -7.31
CA PHE A 114 5.52 6.86 -7.98
C PHE A 114 6.76 6.28 -8.67
N ALA A 115 7.54 7.11 -9.36
CA ALA A 115 8.77 6.68 -10.05
C ALA A 115 9.92 6.27 -9.11
N GLU A 116 9.86 6.63 -7.84
CA GLU A 116 10.83 6.21 -6.80
C GLU A 116 10.51 4.86 -6.16
N LEU A 117 9.29 4.34 -6.34
CA LEU A 117 8.78 3.11 -5.72
C LEU A 117 8.93 1.92 -6.67
#